data_AF-A0A7W9B907-F1
#
_entry.id   AF-A0A7W9B907-F1
#
_cell.length_a   1.000
_cell.length_b   1.000
_cell.length_c   1.000
_cell.angle_alpha   90.00
_cell.angle_beta   90.00
_cell.angle_gamma   90.00
#
_symmetry.space_group_name_H-M   'P 1'
#
loop_
_entity.id
_entity.type
_entity.pdbx_description
1 polymer ?
#
loop_
_entity_poly.entity_id
_entity_poly.type
_entity_poly.pdbx_seq_one_letter_code
_entity_poly.pdbx_strand_id
1 'polypeptide(L)' 'MKQIDTNRIAETILAAPGWARVGITAPAPHIRSDAAQELARAVVAAIEKHDLGATSADQPALPL' A
#
# COMPACT_ATOMS: atom_id res chain seq x y z
N MET A 1 4.21 -3.56 19.76
CA MET A 1 4.58 -3.85 18.35
C MET A 1 5.72 -2.92 17.95
N LYS A 2 6.63 -3.36 17.08
CA LYS A 2 7.63 -2.46 16.47
C LYS A 2 6.89 -1.44 15.61
N GLN A 3 7.21 -0.15 15.77
CA GLN A 3 6.61 0.92 14.96
C GLN A 3 6.87 0.64 13.48
N ILE A 4 5.81 0.73 12.66
CA ILE A 4 5.92 0.54 11.21
C ILE A 4 6.47 1.83 10.61
N ASP A 5 7.53 1.71 9.80
CA ASP A 5 8.15 2.85 9.13
C ASP A 5 7.44 3.13 7.81
N THR A 6 6.59 4.17 7.81
CA THR A 6 5.82 4.61 6.63
C THR A 6 6.72 4.99 5.46
N ASN A 7 7.88 5.60 5.69
CA ASN A 7 8.78 6.02 4.62
C ASN A 7 9.37 4.80 3.91
N ARG A 8 9.77 3.80 4.68
CA ARG A 8 10.26 2.53 4.14
C ARG A 8 9.20 1.79 3.31
N ILE A 9 7.92 1.91 3.67
CA ILE A 9 6.82 1.37 2.86
C ILE A 9 6.69 2.15 1.54
N ALA A 10 6.72 3.47 1.58
CA ALA A 10 6.63 4.29 0.36
C ALA A 10 7.79 4.00 -0.62
N GLU A 11 9.02 3.86 -0.11
CA GLU A 11 10.18 3.43 -0.90
C GLU A 11 9.97 2.05 -1.53
N THR A 12 9.42 1.11 -0.75
CA THR A 12 9.12 -0.24 -1.23
C THR A 12 8.07 -0.22 -2.34
N ILE A 13 7.02 0.60 -2.21
CA ILE A 13 6.00 0.82 -3.24
C ILE A 13 6.63 1.34 -4.53
N LEU A 14 7.52 2.34 -4.43
CA LEU A 14 8.20 2.92 -5.61
C LEU A 14 9.14 1.93 -6.30
N ALA A 15 9.74 1.01 -5.55
CA ALA A 15 10.58 -0.07 -6.07
C ALA A 15 9.78 -1.29 -6.59
N ALA A 16 8.46 -1.31 -6.40
CA ALA A 16 7.64 -2.46 -6.75
C ALA A 16 7.58 -2.71 -8.28
N PRO A 17 7.24 -3.94 -8.71
CA PRO A 17 7.00 -4.24 -10.11
C PRO A 17 5.97 -3.29 -10.74
N GLY A 18 6.07 -3.07 -12.06
CA GLY A 18 5.21 -2.12 -12.77
C GLY A 18 3.71 -2.36 -12.59
N TRP A 19 3.28 -3.63 -12.53
CA TRP A 19 1.87 -3.98 -12.29
C TRP A 19 1.34 -3.47 -10.94
N ALA A 20 2.18 -3.43 -9.91
CA ALA A 20 1.81 -2.94 -8.58
C ALA A 20 1.76 -1.40 -8.53
N ARG A 21 2.47 -0.73 -9.44
CA ARG A 21 2.51 0.73 -9.56
C ARG A 21 1.55 1.27 -10.62
N VAL A 22 0.64 0.46 -11.18
CA VAL A 22 -0.24 0.88 -12.27
C VAL A 22 -1.08 2.13 -11.94
N GLY A 23 -1.45 2.32 -10.66
CA GLY A 23 -2.13 3.51 -10.16
C GLY A 23 -1.21 4.69 -9.79
N ILE A 24 0.11 4.52 -9.83
CA ILE A 24 1.13 5.52 -9.46
C ILE A 24 1.96 5.86 -10.70
N THR A 25 1.29 6.38 -11.74
CA THR A 25 1.86 6.59 -13.08
C THR A 25 1.88 8.05 -13.52
N ALA A 26 1.58 8.99 -12.61
CA ALA A 26 1.64 10.42 -12.91
C ALA A 26 2.98 10.79 -13.57
N PRO A 27 2.99 11.62 -14.64
CA PRO A 27 4.22 11.92 -15.38
C PRO A 27 5.25 12.64 -14.51
N ALA A 28 4.77 13.52 -13.63
CA ALA A 28 5.60 14.26 -12.67
C ALA A 28 6.16 13.33 -11.56
N PRO A 29 7.49 13.28 -11.36
CA PRO A 29 8.10 12.42 -10.33
C PRO A 29 7.62 12.70 -8.91
N HIS A 30 7.44 13.98 -8.55
CA HIS A 30 6.98 14.36 -7.20
C HIS A 30 5.58 13.84 -6.91
N ILE A 31 4.65 13.89 -7.88
CA ILE A 31 3.30 13.36 -7.73
C ILE A 31 3.30 11.85 -7.49
N ARG A 32 4.22 11.11 -8.12
CA ARG A 32 4.36 9.66 -7.85
C ARG A 32 4.86 9.38 -6.44
N SER A 33 5.84 10.17 -5.97
CA SER A 33 6.34 10.07 -4.60
C SER A 33 5.24 10.38 -3.58
N ASP A 34 4.46 11.44 -3.81
CA ASP A 34 3.34 11.82 -2.95
C ASP A 34 2.27 10.73 -2.90
N ALA A 35 1.90 10.17 -4.06
CA ALA A 35 0.95 9.07 -4.15
C ALA A 35 1.45 7.81 -3.41
N ALA A 36 2.74 7.47 -3.51
CA ALA A 36 3.34 6.37 -2.76
C ALA A 36 3.30 6.62 -1.24
N GLN A 37 3.54 7.86 -0.82
CA GLN A 37 3.49 8.24 0.59
C GLN A 37 2.06 8.18 1.14
N GLU A 38 1.06 8.65 0.38
CA GLU A 38 -0.34 8.53 0.78
C GLU A 38 -0.78 7.08 0.88
N LEU A 39 -0.40 6.25 -0.09
CA LEU A 39 -0.70 4.82 -0.04
C LEU A 39 -0.04 4.14 1.16
N ALA A 40 1.22 4.49 1.47
CA ALA A 40 1.91 3.99 2.65
C ALA A 40 1.18 4.37 3.95
N ARG A 41 0.73 5.62 4.07
CA ARG A 41 -0.09 6.07 5.22
C ARG A 41 -1.38 5.27 5.35
N ALA A 42 -2.10 5.05 4.25
CA ALA A 42 -3.34 4.28 4.25
C ALA A 42 -3.13 2.83 4.73
N VAL A 43 -2.05 2.19 4.27
CA VAL A 43 -1.67 0.83 4.69
C VAL A 43 -1.35 0.79 6.20
N VAL A 44 -0.53 1.71 6.70
CA VAL A 44 -0.18 1.76 8.13
C VAL A 44 -1.43 1.98 8.98
N ALA A 45 -2.29 2.92 8.60
CA ALA A 45 -3.53 3.20 9.32
C ALA A 45 -4.46 1.97 9.37
N ALA A 46 -4.57 1.21 8.27
CA ALA A 46 -5.36 -0.02 8.24
C ALA A 46 -4.80 -1.10 9.17
N ILE A 47 -3.48 -1.26 9.22
CA ILE A 47 -2.81 -2.22 10.12
C ILE A 47 -3.00 -1.81 11.58
N GLU A 48 -2.80 -0.53 11.92
CA GLU A 48 -2.94 0.01 13.28
C GLU A 48 -4.38 -0.08 13.81
N LYS A 49 -5.36 0.08 12.92
CA LYS A 49 -6.79 -0.08 13.25
C LYS A 49 -7.16 -1.54 13.56
N HIS A 50 -6.25 -2.51 13.37
CA HIS A 50 -6.55 -3.94 13.41
C HIS A 50 -7.69 -4.34 12.46
N ASP A 51 -7.89 -3.58 11.38
CA ASP A 51 -8.99 -3.77 10.42
C ASP A 51 -8.65 -4.85 9.37
N LEU A 52 -7.86 -5.85 9.76
CA LEU A 52 -7.65 -7.08 8.98
C LEU A 52 -8.88 -8.01 9.08
N GLY A 53 -9.90 -7.60 9.85
CA GLY A 53 -11.09 -8.35 10.19
C GLY A 53 -12.30 -8.01 9.33
N ALA A 54 -12.17 -8.18 8.01
CA ALA A 54 -13.29 -8.58 7.17
C ALA A 54 -12.69 -9.24 5.94
N THR A 55 -12.66 -10.57 5.90
CA THR A 55 -12.81 -11.27 4.62
C THR A 55 -14.01 -10.63 3.95
N SER A 56 -13.76 -9.77 2.96
CA SER A 56 -14.83 -9.19 2.16
C SER A 56 -15.66 -10.37 1.69
N ALA A 57 -16.98 -10.34 1.85
CA ALA A 57 -17.85 -11.45 1.46
C ALA A 57 -17.66 -11.85 -0.02
N ASP A 58 -17.09 -10.93 -0.81
CA ASP A 58 -16.75 -11.07 -2.23
C ASP A 58 -15.32 -11.58 -2.50
N GLN A 59 -14.51 -11.89 -1.47
CA GLN A 59 -13.17 -12.44 -1.68
C GLN A 59 -13.27 -13.95 -1.88
N PRO A 60 -13.01 -14.46 -3.11
CA PRO A 60 -13.06 -15.90 -3.36
C PRO A 60 -11.96 -16.59 -2.54
N ALA A 61 -12.31 -17.76 -1.99
CA ALA A 61 -11.34 -18.61 -1.34
C ALA A 61 -10.21 -18.95 -2.32
N LEU A 62 -8.96 -18.74 -1.89
CA LEU A 62 -7.82 -19.19 -2.67
C LEU A 62 -7.83 -20.73 -2.71
N PRO A 63 -7.74 -21.34 -3.89
CA PRO A 63 -7.54 -22.78 -3.97
C PRO A 63 -6.19 -23.12 -3.32
N LEU A 64 -6.22 -24.08 -2.39
CA LEU A 64 -5.03 -24.68 -1.78
C LEU A 64 -4.26 -25.52 -2.81
#